data_AF-A0A1Q9S6S6-F1
#
_entry.id   AF-A0A1Q9S6S6-F1
#
_cell.length_a   1.000
_cell.length_b   1.000
_cell.length_c   1.000
_cell.angle_alpha   90.00
_cell.angle_beta   90.00
_cell.angle_gamma   90.00
#
_symmetry.space_group_name_H-M   'P 1'
#
loop_
_entity.id
_entity.type
_entity.pdbx_description
1 polymer ?
#
loop_
_entity_poly.entity_id
_entity_poly.type
_entity_poly.pdbx_seq_one_letter_code
_entity_poly.pdbx_strand_id
1 'polypeptide(L)'
;MGGHEARARGQFDMCRNGRCTERGIKERDGCASGTWVVEPGYAVKLDPGLADVGMLLEPAGVVAKAWDSVDLVGSRANRGRRWSPAQAHRAARRPDRHPTGAGRARPGPGHRRAEAGPRT
;
A
#
# COMPACT_ATOMS: atom_id res chain seq x y z
N MET A 1 -0.41 21.10 6.28
CA MET A 1 1.06 21.30 6.31
C MET A 1 1.68 20.17 7.14
N GLY A 2 2.17 19.10 6.53
CA GLY A 2 2.70 17.93 7.27
C GLY A 2 3.47 16.91 6.44
N GLY A 3 3.99 17.33 5.28
CA GLY A 3 4.58 16.42 4.29
C GLY A 3 6.11 16.36 4.26
N HIS A 4 6.79 17.29 4.93
CA HIS A 4 8.25 17.39 4.89
C HIS A 4 8.96 16.34 5.77
N GLU A 5 8.25 15.77 6.73
CA GLU A 5 8.83 14.93 7.77
C GLU A 5 9.44 13.62 7.24
N ALA A 6 8.81 13.00 6.24
CA ALA A 6 9.28 11.73 5.70
C ALA A 6 10.66 11.91 5.03
N ARG A 7 10.82 12.93 4.18
CA ARG A 7 12.09 13.29 3.54
C ARG A 7 13.15 13.71 4.57
N ALA A 8 12.77 14.51 5.57
CA ALA A 8 13.69 14.95 6.62
C ALA A 8 14.23 13.78 7.48
N ARG A 9 13.51 12.65 7.52
CA ARG A 9 13.92 11.41 8.19
C ARG A 9 14.47 10.34 7.23
N GLY A 10 14.75 10.69 5.97
CA GLY A 10 15.25 9.75 4.97
C GLY A 10 14.24 8.73 4.43
N GLN A 11 12.97 8.83 4.80
CA GLN A 11 11.87 7.95 4.36
C GLN A 11 11.11 8.55 3.17
N PHE A 12 11.82 8.82 2.08
CA PHE A 12 11.25 9.43 0.87
C PHE A 12 10.15 8.57 0.24
N ASP A 13 10.20 7.27 0.45
CA ASP A 13 9.26 6.26 0.00
C ASP A 13 7.88 6.31 0.72
N MET A 14 7.80 7.04 1.84
CA MET A 14 6.57 7.29 2.61
C MET A 14 6.02 8.71 2.41
N CYS A 15 6.53 9.42 1.42
CA CYS A 15 6.14 10.76 1.04
C CYS A 15 4.67 10.83 0.56
N ARG A 16 3.86 11.68 1.20
CA ARG A 16 2.41 11.83 0.88
C ARG A 16 2.03 13.21 0.34
N ASN A 17 2.99 14.11 0.18
CA ASN A 17 2.74 15.49 -0.25
C ASN A 17 2.94 15.73 -1.75
N GLY A 18 3.17 14.66 -2.53
CA GLY A 18 3.39 14.74 -3.97
C GLY A 18 4.72 15.34 -4.41
N ARG A 19 5.59 15.76 -3.48
CA ARG A 19 6.86 16.44 -3.78
C ARG A 19 8.04 15.50 -4.03
N CYS A 20 7.78 14.21 -4.11
CA CYS A 20 8.80 13.21 -4.37
C CYS A 20 9.03 13.06 -5.87
N THR A 21 10.31 12.91 -6.21
CA THR A 21 10.83 12.80 -7.58
C THR A 21 11.49 11.43 -7.73
N GLU A 22 11.45 10.89 -8.93
CA GLU A 22 11.95 9.55 -9.26
C GLU A 22 12.76 9.63 -10.55
N ARG A 23 14.06 9.31 -10.48
CA ARG A 23 14.94 9.35 -11.65
C ARG A 23 14.44 8.36 -12.72
N GLY A 24 14.22 8.85 -13.92
CA GLY A 24 13.72 8.05 -15.05
C GLY A 24 12.21 7.78 -15.05
N ILE A 25 11.48 8.32 -14.07
CA ILE A 25 10.01 8.14 -13.95
C ILE A 25 9.31 9.49 -13.77
N LYS A 26 9.75 10.30 -12.80
CA LYS A 26 9.09 11.55 -12.42
C LYS A 26 10.09 12.66 -12.11
N GLU A 27 10.04 13.73 -12.90
CA GLU A 27 10.70 15.02 -12.65
C GLU A 27 12.24 15.01 -12.60
N ARG A 28 12.90 13.86 -12.83
CA ARG A 28 14.37 13.75 -12.93
C ARG A 28 14.78 12.73 -13.99
N ASP A 29 15.88 13.01 -14.68
CA ASP A 29 16.45 12.10 -15.67
C ASP A 29 16.91 10.76 -15.06
N GLY A 30 16.78 9.69 -15.84
CA GLY A 30 17.21 8.35 -15.47
C GLY A 30 18.71 8.12 -15.69
N CYS A 31 19.15 6.87 -15.51
CA CYS A 31 20.56 6.48 -15.67
C CYS A 31 20.87 5.83 -17.03
N ALA A 32 19.94 5.91 -18.01
CA ALA A 32 20.12 5.35 -19.34
C ALA A 32 21.01 6.24 -20.24
N SER A 33 22.21 6.54 -19.76
CA SER A 33 23.23 7.36 -20.42
C SER A 33 24.62 6.75 -20.17
N GLY A 34 25.62 7.13 -20.97
CA GLY A 34 26.99 6.64 -20.77
C GLY A 34 27.58 7.02 -19.41
N THR A 35 27.17 8.18 -18.86
CA THR A 35 27.56 8.66 -17.53
C THR A 35 26.42 9.44 -16.90
N TRP A 36 26.31 9.39 -15.58
CA TRP A 36 25.33 10.14 -14.78
C TRP A 36 25.94 10.55 -13.44
N VAL A 37 25.27 11.47 -12.74
CA VAL A 37 25.70 11.95 -11.42
C VAL A 37 24.65 11.57 -10.38
N VAL A 38 25.12 11.12 -9.22
CA VAL A 38 24.29 10.79 -8.05
C VAL A 38 24.87 11.44 -6.81
N GLU A 39 24.01 11.98 -5.96
CA GLU A 39 24.43 12.52 -4.68
C GLU A 39 24.88 11.36 -3.76
N PRO A 40 26.01 11.47 -3.03
CA PRO A 40 26.58 10.34 -2.30
C PRO A 40 25.62 9.65 -1.32
N GLY A 41 24.70 10.39 -0.70
CA GLY A 41 23.70 9.84 0.21
C GLY A 41 22.63 8.95 -0.45
N TYR A 42 22.55 8.93 -1.78
CA TYR A 42 21.67 8.04 -2.55
C TYR A 42 22.43 6.94 -3.30
N ALA A 43 23.76 6.90 -3.19
CA ALA A 43 24.58 5.87 -3.82
C ALA A 43 24.72 4.66 -2.89
N VAL A 44 24.36 3.48 -3.39
CA VAL A 44 24.56 2.21 -2.67
C VAL A 44 25.75 1.49 -3.30
N LYS A 45 26.74 1.12 -2.47
CA LYS A 45 27.91 0.37 -2.93
C LYS A 45 27.50 -1.06 -3.28
N LEU A 46 27.83 -1.49 -4.49
CA LEU A 46 27.61 -2.86 -4.97
C LEU A 46 28.83 -3.73 -4.66
N ASP A 47 28.60 -4.97 -4.23
CA ASP A 47 29.64 -6.00 -4.19
C ASP A 47 30.14 -6.29 -5.63
N PRO A 48 31.45 -6.27 -5.90
CA PRO A 48 31.98 -6.56 -7.24
C PRO A 48 31.50 -7.90 -7.82
N GLY A 49 31.25 -8.92 -6.99
CA GLY A 49 30.72 -10.22 -7.43
C GLY A 49 29.27 -10.18 -7.94
N LEU A 50 28.55 -9.07 -7.73
CA LEU A 50 27.18 -8.87 -8.20
C LEU A 50 27.11 -7.96 -9.44
N ALA A 51 28.23 -7.57 -10.04
CA ALA A 51 28.27 -6.59 -11.14
C ALA A 51 27.29 -6.91 -12.28
N ASP A 52 27.25 -8.16 -12.73
CA ASP A 52 26.41 -8.60 -13.86
C ASP A 52 24.90 -8.56 -13.55
N VAL A 53 24.53 -8.59 -12.27
CA VAL A 53 23.14 -8.60 -11.79
C VAL A 53 22.80 -7.38 -10.94
N GLY A 54 23.71 -6.40 -10.85
CA GLY A 54 23.61 -5.27 -9.93
C GLY A 54 22.38 -4.40 -10.14
N MET A 55 21.87 -4.37 -11.38
CA MET A 55 20.61 -3.70 -11.72
C MET A 55 19.43 -4.23 -10.90
N LEU A 56 19.42 -5.52 -10.53
CA LEU A 56 18.35 -6.12 -9.74
C LEU A 56 18.30 -5.64 -8.28
N LEU A 57 19.32 -4.92 -7.80
CA LEU A 57 19.36 -4.41 -6.44
C LEU A 57 18.19 -3.45 -6.16
N GLU A 58 17.84 -2.60 -7.13
CA GLU A 58 16.73 -1.66 -7.01
C GLU A 58 15.37 -2.37 -6.87
N PRO A 59 14.94 -3.24 -7.81
CA PRO A 59 13.65 -3.94 -7.68
C PRO A 59 13.63 -4.91 -6.50
N ALA A 60 14.76 -5.53 -6.14
CA ALA A 60 14.85 -6.36 -4.93
C ALA A 60 14.63 -5.54 -3.65
N GLY A 61 15.12 -4.29 -3.60
CA GLY A 61 14.88 -3.36 -2.50
C GLY A 61 13.40 -3.03 -2.31
N VAL A 62 12.64 -2.86 -3.41
CA VAL A 62 11.18 -2.68 -3.36
C VAL A 62 10.50 -3.88 -2.71
N VAL A 63 10.87 -5.10 -3.13
CA VAL A 63 10.30 -6.35 -2.58
C VAL A 63 10.66 -6.51 -1.10
N ALA A 64 11.91 -6.28 -0.72
CA ALA A 64 12.36 -6.37 0.67
C ALA A 64 11.55 -5.42 1.58
N LYS A 65 11.42 -4.16 1.17
CA LYS A 65 10.63 -3.16 1.90
C LYS A 65 9.16 -3.55 2.02
N ALA A 66 8.56 -4.10 0.96
CA ALA A 66 7.18 -4.55 0.98
C ALA A 66 6.98 -5.66 2.03
N TRP A 67 7.91 -6.61 2.13
CA TRP A 67 7.88 -7.65 3.15
C TRP A 67 7.97 -7.10 4.57
N ASP A 68 8.88 -6.15 4.82
CA ASP A 68 9.00 -5.48 6.12
C ASP A 68 7.68 -4.80 6.53
N SER A 69 7.02 -4.15 5.56
CA SER A 69 5.73 -3.50 5.77
C SER A 69 4.63 -4.51 6.09
N VAL A 70 4.59 -5.64 5.37
CA VAL A 70 3.63 -6.73 5.62
C VAL A 70 3.81 -7.32 7.01
N ASP A 71 5.05 -7.59 7.43
CA ASP A 71 5.34 -8.15 8.74
C ASP A 71 4.97 -7.16 9.87
N LEU A 72 5.29 -5.87 9.69
CA LEU A 72 4.96 -4.81 10.65
C LEU A 72 3.44 -4.58 10.79
N VAL A 73 2.71 -4.50 9.67
CA VAL A 73 1.26 -4.33 9.69
C VAL A 73 0.56 -5.59 10.18
N GLY A 74 1.02 -6.76 9.73
CA GLY A 74 0.46 -8.06 10.08
C GLY A 74 0.55 -8.36 11.57
N SER A 75 1.68 -8.04 12.21
CA SER A 75 1.87 -8.24 13.66
C SER A 75 0.88 -7.41 14.50
N ARG A 76 0.55 -6.18 14.05
CA ARG A 76 -0.42 -5.29 14.70
C ARG A 76 -1.85 -5.76 14.50
N ALA A 77 -2.22 -6.11 13.26
CA ALA A 77 -3.59 -6.48 12.92
C ALA A 77 -4.04 -7.79 13.59
N ASN A 78 -3.12 -8.73 13.79
CA ASN A 78 -3.45 -10.09 14.22
C ASN A 78 -3.23 -10.37 15.71
N ARG A 79 -3.21 -9.33 16.57
CA ARG A 79 -2.98 -9.45 18.03
C ARG A 79 -1.78 -10.36 18.37
N GLY A 80 -0.66 -10.18 17.68
CA GLY A 80 0.57 -10.96 17.92
C GLY A 80 0.67 -12.30 17.17
N ARG A 81 -0.33 -12.71 16.39
CA ARG A 81 -0.16 -13.82 15.43
C ARG A 81 0.71 -13.38 14.26
N ARG A 82 1.77 -14.14 13.95
CA ARG A 82 2.63 -13.89 12.79
C ARG A 82 1.80 -14.02 11.51
N TRP A 83 1.95 -13.03 10.62
CA TRP A 83 1.43 -13.14 9.26
C TRP A 83 2.14 -14.29 8.51
N SER A 84 1.40 -15.02 7.66
CA SER A 84 1.91 -16.16 6.88
C SER A 84 1.53 -16.03 5.40
N PRO A 85 2.52 -16.06 4.48
CA PRO A 85 2.26 -16.02 3.04
C PRO A 85 1.35 -17.16 2.58
N ALA A 86 1.54 -18.36 3.15
CA ALA A 86 0.74 -19.54 2.80
C ALA A 86 -0.72 -19.40 3.24
N GLN A 87 -1.01 -18.73 4.36
CA GLN A 87 -2.38 -18.39 4.73
C GLN A 87 -2.98 -17.33 3.79
N ALA A 88 -2.22 -16.28 3.46
CA ALA A 88 -2.69 -15.24 2.56
C ALA A 88 -3.03 -15.80 1.16
N HIS A 89 -2.16 -16.62 0.59
CA HIS A 89 -2.40 -17.28 -0.71
C HIS A 89 -3.61 -18.22 -0.66
N ARG A 90 -3.81 -18.98 0.43
CA ARG A 90 -5.03 -19.80 0.61
C ARG A 90 -6.29 -18.96 0.73
N ALA A 91 -6.24 -17.83 1.44
CA ALA A 91 -7.37 -16.92 1.57
C ALA A 91 -7.75 -16.30 0.22
N ALA A 92 -6.76 -15.87 -0.56
CA ALA A 92 -6.96 -15.31 -1.91
C ALA A 92 -7.54 -16.33 -2.92
N ARG A 93 -7.34 -17.64 -2.67
CA ARG A 93 -7.91 -18.73 -3.47
C ARG A 93 -9.25 -19.25 -2.97
N ARG A 94 -9.78 -18.71 -1.87
CA ARG A 94 -11.14 -19.07 -1.46
C ARG A 94 -12.08 -18.58 -2.55
N PRO A 95 -12.91 -19.44 -3.15
CA PRO A 95 -13.94 -18.96 -4.06
C PRO A 95 -14.77 -17.94 -3.29
N ASP A 96 -15.08 -16.81 -3.93
CA ASP A 96 -15.97 -15.82 -3.38
C ASP A 96 -17.24 -16.54 -2.94
N ARG A 97 -17.40 -16.72 -1.62
CA ARG A 97 -18.67 -17.11 -1.07
C ARG A 97 -19.55 -15.89 -1.24
N HIS A 98 -20.23 -15.81 -2.38
CA HIS A 98 -21.43 -15.00 -2.48
C HIS A 98 -22.26 -15.31 -1.24
N PRO A 99 -22.65 -14.29 -0.45
CA PRO A 99 -23.58 -14.53 0.63
C PRO A 99 -24.91 -14.98 0.00
N THR A 100 -25.12 -16.28 -0.14
CA THR A 100 -26.44 -16.86 -0.36
C THR A 100 -27.20 -16.76 0.95
N GLY A 101 -27.63 -15.54 1.24
CA GLY A 101 -28.45 -15.20 2.39
C GLY A 101 -29.63 -14.40 1.91
N ALA A 102 -30.70 -15.09 1.55
CA ALA A 102 -32.04 -14.52 1.48
C ALA A 102 -32.41 -13.97 2.86
N GLY A 103 -32.01 -12.73 3.14
CA GLY A 103 -32.52 -11.97 4.26
C GLY A 103 -33.96 -11.62 3.93
N ARG A 104 -34.92 -12.34 4.50
CA ARG A 104 -36.33 -11.89 4.55
C ARG A 104 -36.32 -10.47 5.12
N ALA A 105 -36.67 -9.50 4.29
CA ALA A 105 -36.91 -8.13 4.74
C ALA A 105 -37.96 -8.18 5.86
N ARG A 106 -37.60 -7.70 7.06
CA ARG A 106 -38.59 -7.42 8.09
C ARG A 106 -39.47 -6.27 7.57
N PRO A 107 -40.80 -6.39 7.53
CA PRO A 107 -41.64 -5.25 7.19
C PRO A 107 -41.45 -4.18 8.27
N GLY A 108 -41.10 -2.96 7.86
CA GLY A 108 -41.03 -1.79 8.74
C GLY A 108 -42.41 -1.42 9.29
N PRO A 109 -42.48 -0.70 10.43
CA PRO A 109 -43.76 -0.31 11.02
C PRO A 109 -44.52 0.61 10.05
N GLY A 110 -45.72 0.19 9.65
CA GLY A 110 -46.59 0.97 8.77
C GLY A 110 -46.93 2.31 9.39
N HIS A 111 -46.56 3.39 8.71
CA HIS A 111 -47.05 4.73 9.03
C HIS A 111 -48.55 4.77 8.72
N ARG A 112 -49.38 4.80 9.77
CA ARG A 112 -50.81 5.12 9.63
C ARG A 112 -50.93 6.52 9.04
N ARG A 113 -51.60 6.63 7.90
CA ARG A 113 -52.06 7.92 7.36
C ARG A 113 -52.96 8.57 8.43
N ALA A 114 -52.61 9.78 8.84
CA ALA A 114 -53.52 10.63 9.59
C ALA A 114 -54.66 11.05 8.64
N GLU A 115 -55.88 10.65 8.96
CA GLU A 115 -57.07 11.19 8.31
C GLU A 115 -57.26 12.63 8.78
N ALA A 116 -57.39 13.55 7.82
CA ALA A 116 -57.76 14.93 8.09
C ALA A 116 -59.24 14.99 8.44
N GLY A 117 -59.55 15.22 9.72
CA GLY A 117 -60.90 15.59 10.15
C GLY A 117 -61.26 17.03 9.73
N PRO A 118 -62.55 17.35 9.55
CA PRO A 118 -62.99 18.63 9.01
C PRO A 118 -62.79 19.77 10.02
N ARG A 119 -62.38 20.93 9.49
CA ARG A 119 -62.24 22.18 10.26
C ARG A 119 -63.63 22.76 10.50
N THR A 120 -63.98 22.97 11.76
CA THR A 120 -64.97 23.96 12.21
C THR A 120 -64.24 25.21 12.66
#